data_AF-A0A511DV38-F1
#
_entry.id   AF-A0A511DV38-F1
#
_cell.length_a   1.000
_cell.length_b   1.000
_cell.length_c   1.000
_cell.angle_alpha   90.00
_cell.angle_beta   90.00
_cell.angle_gamma   90.00
#
_symmetry.space_group_name_H-M   'P 1'
#
loop_
_entity.id
_entity.type
_entity.pdbx_description
1 polymer ?
#
loop_
_entity_poly.entity_id
_entity_poly.type
_entity_poly.pdbx_seq_one_letter_code
_entity_poly.pdbx_strand_id
1 'polypeptide(L)'
;MKPIVSTLKCLWYWLTGGIALLLIYFYDGAISIPEISKTSDYHLVWRLSSLDWYFLVCLIMILPIARAQMKKLYQKDSTEFETYKDKALRLHHSDAQANHKGRSWSANGVTANPWEYQYSQTQSYKGAADFAYTVVKNLILNILIIIFGPIFLIYAIYKKLRHNKSL
;
A
#
# COMPACT_ATOMS: atom_id res chain seq x y z
N MET A 1 -9.47 4.82 21.12
CA MET A 1 -8.53 5.68 20.36
C MET A 1 -8.05 5.09 19.03
N LYS A 2 -7.71 3.79 18.93
CA LYS A 2 -7.30 3.14 17.66
C LYS A 2 -8.28 3.27 16.47
N PRO A 3 -9.63 3.18 16.63
CA PRO A 3 -10.53 3.28 15.49
C PRO A 3 -10.63 4.69 14.91
N ILE A 4 -10.61 5.73 15.75
CA ILE A 4 -10.69 7.14 15.35
C ILE A 4 -9.46 7.55 14.53
N VAL A 5 -8.27 7.09 14.93
CA VAL A 5 -7.04 7.35 14.17
C VAL A 5 -7.07 6.64 12.81
N SER A 6 -7.66 5.44 12.74
CA SER A 6 -7.80 4.68 11.49
C SER A 6 -8.77 5.35 10.52
N THR A 7 -9.92 5.83 11.01
CA THR A 7 -10.91 6.53 10.18
C THR A 7 -10.37 7.85 9.66
N LEU A 8 -9.65 8.61 10.49
CA LEU A 8 -9.01 9.86 10.07
C LEU A 8 -7.95 9.63 8.98
N LYS A 9 -7.11 8.61 9.14
CA LYS A 9 -6.12 8.23 8.11
C LYS A 9 -6.80 7.79 6.81
N CYS A 10 -7.87 7.02 6.89
CA CYS A 10 -8.66 6.64 5.72
C CYS A 10 -9.17 7.88 4.99
N LEU A 11 -9.80 8.82 5.72
CA LEU A 11 -10.33 10.06 5.16
C LEU A 11 -9.24 10.90 4.49
N TRP A 12 -8.05 10.97 5.08
CA TRP A 12 -6.89 11.62 4.48
C TRP A 12 -6.45 10.97 3.16
N TYR A 13 -6.43 9.63 3.08
CA TYR A 13 -6.10 8.93 1.84
C TYR A 13 -7.16 9.15 0.75
N TRP A 14 -8.44 9.21 1.12
CA TRP A 14 -9.52 9.56 0.18
C TRP A 14 -9.41 11.00 -0.33
N LEU A 15 -9.10 11.96 0.55
CA LEU A 15 -8.91 13.36 0.15
C LEU A 15 -7.73 13.52 -0.81
N THR A 16 -6.57 12.98 -0.45
CA THR A 16 -5.35 13.09 -1.27
C THR A 16 -5.51 12.40 -2.63
N GLY A 17 -6.10 11.20 -2.65
CA GLY A 17 -6.41 10.50 -3.90
C GLY A 17 -7.47 11.22 -4.73
N GLY A 18 -8.51 11.77 -4.09
CA GLY A 18 -9.57 12.53 -4.74
C GLY A 18 -9.05 13.80 -5.40
N ILE A 19 -8.18 14.55 -4.71
CA ILE A 19 -7.54 15.76 -5.28
C ILE A 19 -6.70 15.40 -6.50
N ALA A 20 -5.89 14.33 -6.43
CA ALA A 20 -5.07 13.90 -7.57
C ALA A 20 -5.93 13.53 -8.79
N LEU A 21 -7.02 12.78 -8.57
CA LEU A 21 -7.94 12.40 -9.64
C LEU A 21 -8.67 13.61 -10.24
N LEU A 22 -9.05 14.58 -9.40
CA LEU A 22 -9.67 15.83 -9.84
C LEU A 22 -8.71 16.64 -10.72
N LEU A 23 -7.43 16.75 -10.33
CA LEU A 23 -6.40 17.40 -11.15
C LEU A 23 -6.21 16.72 -12.51
N ILE A 24 -6.25 15.39 -12.55
CA ILE A 24 -6.16 14.63 -13.82
C ILE A 24 -7.37 14.96 -14.72
N TYR A 25 -8.60 14.97 -14.17
CA TYR A 25 -9.78 15.33 -14.96
C TYR A 25 -9.85 16.79 -15.38
N PHE A 26 -9.22 17.70 -14.63
CA PHE A 26 -9.01 19.07 -15.09
C PHE A 26 -8.01 19.12 -16.25
N TYR A 27 -6.91 18.37 -16.18
CA TYR A 27 -5.91 18.31 -17.25
C TYR A 27 -6.48 17.72 -18.55
N ASP A 28 -7.26 16.64 -18.43
CA ASP A 28 -7.91 15.97 -19.57
C ASP A 28 -9.10 16.77 -20.14
N GLY A 29 -9.55 17.82 -19.43
CA GLY A 29 -10.70 18.63 -19.83
C GLY A 29 -12.05 17.94 -19.61
N ALA A 30 -12.08 16.79 -18.93
CA ALA A 30 -13.29 16.09 -18.51
C ALA A 30 -14.12 16.92 -17.50
N ILE A 31 -13.43 17.78 -16.72
CA ILE A 31 -14.03 18.81 -15.89
C ILE A 31 -13.52 20.16 -16.39
N SER A 32 -14.41 21.00 -16.93
CA SER A 32 -14.07 22.35 -17.35
C SER A 32 -14.86 23.37 -16.57
N ILE A 33 -14.18 24.41 -16.06
CA ILE A 33 -14.83 25.62 -15.58
C ILE A 33 -14.99 26.53 -16.81
N PRO A 34 -16.21 26.82 -17.27
CA PRO A 34 -16.40 27.72 -18.41
C PRO A 34 -15.80 29.11 -18.13
N GLU A 35 -15.29 29.76 -19.17
CA GLU A 35 -14.62 31.07 -19.07
C GLU A 35 -15.42 32.08 -18.25
N ILE A 36 -14.72 32.72 -17.31
CA ILE A 36 -15.21 33.70 -16.33
C ILE A 36 -15.88 34.94 -16.98
N SER A 37 -15.74 35.09 -18.30
CA SER A 37 -16.07 36.34 -18.98
C SER A 37 -17.52 36.46 -19.48
N LYS A 38 -18.36 35.41 -19.53
CA LYS A 38 -19.62 35.52 -20.31
C LYS A 38 -20.94 35.06 -19.67
N THR A 39 -20.97 34.44 -18.50
CA THR A 39 -22.27 34.05 -17.91
C THR A 39 -22.23 33.98 -16.39
N SER A 40 -23.29 34.48 -15.73
CA SER A 40 -23.50 34.46 -14.27
C SER A 40 -23.72 33.06 -13.68
N ASP A 41 -23.74 32.02 -14.52
CA ASP A 41 -24.09 30.67 -14.14
C ASP A 41 -22.86 29.77 -14.15
N TYR A 42 -22.37 29.48 -12.94
CA TYR A 42 -21.27 28.56 -12.70
C TYR A 42 -21.78 27.12 -12.75
N HIS A 43 -21.96 26.57 -13.94
CA HIS A 43 -22.23 25.14 -14.09
C HIS A 43 -20.93 24.40 -14.40
N LEU A 44 -20.58 23.47 -13.52
CA LEU A 44 -19.48 22.54 -13.76
C LEU A 44 -19.92 21.56 -14.85
N VAL A 45 -19.25 21.58 -16.00
CA VAL A 45 -19.59 20.69 -17.11
C VAL A 45 -18.76 19.41 -16.97
N TRP A 46 -19.46 18.28 -16.81
CA TRP A 46 -18.87 16.95 -16.73
C TRP A 46 -18.93 16.29 -18.10
N ARG A 47 -17.78 16.04 -18.73
CA ARG A 47 -17.67 15.33 -20.01
C ARG A 47 -16.94 14.00 -19.81
N LEU A 48 -17.51 13.15 -18.96
CA LEU A 48 -16.93 11.84 -18.62
C LEU A 48 -17.23 10.83 -19.73
N SER A 49 -16.19 10.14 -20.19
CA SER A 49 -16.26 9.01 -21.10
C SER A 49 -16.81 7.76 -20.39
N SER A 50 -17.28 6.78 -21.15
CA SER A 50 -17.73 5.48 -20.59
C SER A 50 -16.61 4.76 -19.82
N LEU A 51 -15.35 4.99 -20.19
CA LEU A 51 -14.19 4.44 -19.49
C LEU A 51 -13.98 5.10 -18.10
N ASP A 52 -14.26 6.40 -17.98
CA ASP A 52 -14.16 7.11 -16.70
C ASP A 52 -15.21 6.62 -15.72
N TRP A 53 -16.43 6.39 -16.22
CA TRP A 53 -17.50 5.77 -15.44
C TRP A 53 -17.14 4.35 -14.99
N TYR A 54 -16.56 3.55 -15.88
CA TYR A 54 -16.06 2.23 -15.54
C TYR A 54 -15.01 2.29 -14.42
N PHE A 55 -14.02 3.18 -14.57
CA PHE A 55 -12.97 3.38 -13.58
C PHE A 55 -13.52 3.80 -12.22
N LEU A 56 -14.45 4.77 -12.19
CA LEU A 56 -15.09 5.25 -10.96
C LEU A 56 -15.88 4.14 -10.23
N VAL A 57 -16.65 3.33 -10.97
CA VAL A 57 -17.38 2.19 -10.39
C VAL A 57 -16.41 1.16 -9.82
N CYS A 58 -15.33 0.85 -10.53
CA CYS A 58 -14.30 -0.06 -10.05
C CYS A 58 -13.63 0.47 -8.77
N LEU A 59 -13.30 1.76 -8.74
CA LEU A 59 -12.61 2.41 -7.63
C LEU A 59 -13.48 2.52 -6.37
N ILE A 60 -14.72 2.96 -6.51
CA ILE A 60 -15.62 3.23 -5.37
C ILE A 60 -16.25 1.95 -4.83
N MET A 61 -16.65 1.03 -5.71
CA MET A 61 -17.46 -0.12 -5.31
C MET A 61 -16.69 -1.43 -5.29
N ILE A 62 -15.97 -1.74 -6.37
CA ILE A 62 -15.35 -3.07 -6.54
C ILE A 62 -14.09 -3.21 -5.68
N LEU A 63 -13.24 -2.18 -5.68
CA LEU A 63 -11.95 -2.18 -4.97
C LEU A 63 -12.09 -2.38 -3.44
N PRO A 64 -13.01 -1.72 -2.70
CA PRO A 64 -13.17 -1.99 -1.28
C PRO A 64 -13.71 -3.40 -1.00
N ILE A 65 -14.64 -3.90 -1.84
CA ILE A 65 -15.16 -5.28 -1.71
C ILE A 65 -14.05 -6.29 -1.93
N ALA A 66 -13.25 -6.10 -2.98
CA ALA A 66 -12.14 -6.99 -3.32
C ALA A 66 -11.06 -6.99 -2.23
N ARG A 67 -10.73 -5.82 -1.66
CA ARG A 67 -9.82 -5.72 -0.51
C ARG A 67 -10.38 -6.40 0.75
N ALA A 68 -11.68 -6.30 0.99
CA ALA A 68 -12.32 -6.95 2.13
C ALA A 68 -12.31 -8.49 2.00
N GLN A 69 -12.41 -9.02 0.79
CA GLN A 69 -12.38 -10.46 0.52
C GLN A 69 -10.95 -11.03 0.46
N MET A 70 -9.99 -10.27 -0.08
CA MET A 70 -8.59 -10.70 -0.28
C MET A 70 -7.65 -10.08 0.75
N LYS A 71 -8.05 -10.01 2.03
CA LYS A 71 -7.23 -9.40 3.09
C LYS A 71 -5.81 -9.96 3.14
N LYS A 72 -5.64 -11.27 2.92
CA LYS A 72 -4.33 -11.93 2.92
C LYS A 72 -3.38 -11.41 1.83
N LEU A 73 -3.88 -11.14 0.62
CA LEU A 73 -3.05 -10.60 -0.47
C LEU A 73 -2.59 -9.17 -0.20
N TYR A 74 -3.48 -8.36 0.37
CA TYR A 74 -3.24 -6.96 0.71
C TYR A 74 -2.51 -6.76 2.04
N GLN A 75 -2.42 -7.79 2.87
CA GLN A 75 -1.64 -7.74 4.09
C GLN A 75 -0.17 -7.52 3.77
N LYS A 76 0.47 -6.74 4.63
CA LYS A 76 1.92 -6.61 4.67
C LYS A 76 2.47 -7.87 5.35
N ASP A 77 2.30 -9.02 4.70
CA ASP A 77 3.08 -10.19 5.08
C ASP A 77 4.54 -9.76 4.94
N SER A 78 5.30 -9.94 6.01
CA SER A 78 6.69 -9.52 6.11
C SER A 78 7.53 -10.37 5.15
N THR A 79 7.51 -10.01 3.87
CA THR A 79 8.61 -10.31 2.97
C THR A 79 9.76 -9.48 3.49
N GLU A 80 10.42 -9.99 4.51
CA GLU A 80 11.54 -9.35 5.16
C GLU A 80 12.70 -9.41 4.17
N PHE A 81 12.93 -8.31 3.45
CA PHE A 81 14.05 -8.24 2.53
C PHE A 81 15.34 -8.20 3.37
N GLU A 82 16.01 -9.34 3.51
CA GLU A 82 17.33 -9.39 4.12
C GLU A 82 18.35 -8.77 3.16
N THR A 83 18.76 -7.53 3.43
CA THR A 83 19.83 -6.89 2.67
C THR A 83 21.15 -7.62 2.94
N TYR A 84 22.06 -7.66 1.95
CA TYR A 84 23.39 -8.24 2.14
C TYR A 84 24.11 -7.66 3.38
N LYS A 85 23.99 -6.35 3.61
CA LYS A 85 24.54 -5.67 4.78
C LYS A 85 23.92 -6.15 6.10
N ASP A 86 22.61 -6.33 6.16
CA ASP A 86 21.93 -6.86 7.35
C ASP A 86 22.38 -8.29 7.65
N LYS A 87 22.50 -9.11 6.61
CA LYS A 87 22.96 -10.49 6.73
C LYS A 87 24.42 -10.56 7.20
N ALA A 88 25.29 -9.74 6.63
CA ALA A 88 26.70 -9.65 7.02
C ALA A 88 26.85 -9.16 8.47
N LEU A 89 26.09 -8.14 8.87
CA LEU A 89 26.08 -7.63 10.24
C LEU A 89 25.60 -8.70 11.24
N ARG A 90 24.52 -9.41 10.90
CA ARG A 90 24.02 -10.51 11.73
C ARG A 90 25.06 -11.63 11.88
N LEU A 91 25.75 -11.99 10.80
CA LEU A 91 26.84 -12.98 10.84
C LEU A 91 28.02 -12.50 11.69
N HIS A 92 28.40 -11.23 11.56
CA HIS A 92 29.43 -10.62 12.40
C HIS A 92 29.05 -10.67 13.89
N HIS A 93 27.79 -10.39 14.23
CA HIS A 93 27.29 -10.51 15.61
C HIS A 93 27.25 -11.96 16.08
N SER A 94 26.87 -12.92 15.23
CA SER A 94 26.90 -14.33 15.60
C SER A 94 28.32 -14.83 15.81
N ASP A 95 29.28 -14.43 14.98
CA ASP A 95 30.69 -14.80 15.10
C ASP A 95 31.31 -14.19 16.36
N ALA A 96 30.99 -12.92 16.66
CA ALA A 96 31.43 -12.26 17.89
C ALA A 96 30.87 -12.95 19.15
N GLN A 97 29.61 -13.39 19.11
CA GLN A 97 28.96 -14.12 20.22
C GLN A 97 29.46 -15.56 20.34
N ALA A 98 29.84 -16.19 19.23
CA ALA A 98 30.43 -17.53 19.18
C ALA A 98 31.93 -17.52 19.54
N ASN A 99 32.54 -16.35 19.76
CA ASN A 99 33.96 -16.29 20.10
C ASN A 99 34.16 -16.59 21.60
N HIS A 100 34.29 -17.88 21.94
CA HIS A 100 34.52 -18.32 23.32
C HIS A 100 36.00 -18.16 23.71
N LYS A 101 36.30 -17.36 24.75
CA LYS A 101 37.59 -17.46 25.44
C LYS A 101 37.56 -18.65 26.41
N GLY A 102 38.30 -19.72 26.10
CA GLY A 102 38.54 -20.82 27.05
C GLY A 102 37.41 -21.85 27.20
N ARG A 103 36.63 -22.14 26.13
CA ARG A 103 35.52 -23.13 26.13
C ARG A 103 34.33 -22.83 27.05
N SER A 104 34.28 -21.63 27.63
CA SER A 104 33.18 -21.16 28.48
C SER A 104 32.49 -19.97 27.82
N TRP A 105 31.17 -20.03 27.70
CA TRP A 105 30.37 -18.89 27.25
C TRP A 105 30.24 -17.89 28.40
N SER A 106 30.67 -16.64 28.18
CA SER A 106 30.56 -15.58 29.17
C SER A 106 29.89 -14.35 28.55
N ALA A 107 28.87 -13.82 29.23
CA ALA A 107 28.20 -12.58 28.85
C ALA A 107 29.05 -11.32 29.15
N ASN A 108 30.18 -11.47 29.86
CA ASN A 108 31.07 -10.37 30.20
C ASN A 108 31.86 -9.91 28.96
N GLY A 109 31.38 -8.86 28.31
CA GLY A 109 32.05 -8.22 27.17
C GLY A 109 31.26 -8.23 25.85
N VAL A 110 30.02 -8.76 25.83
CA VAL A 110 29.12 -8.63 24.68
C VAL A 110 28.52 -7.22 24.72
N THR A 111 29.29 -6.22 24.30
CA THR A 111 28.84 -4.84 24.16
C THR A 111 28.49 -4.60 22.69
N ALA A 112 27.19 -4.53 22.37
CA ALA A 112 26.75 -4.04 21.08
C ALA A 112 27.06 -2.54 21.01
N ASN A 113 27.85 -2.10 20.04
CA ASN A 113 28.15 -0.69 19.86
C ASN A 113 26.88 0.02 19.34
N PRO A 114 26.26 0.95 20.09
CA PRO A 114 25.03 1.60 19.66
C PRO A 114 25.20 2.46 18.39
N TRP A 115 26.44 2.85 18.08
CA TRP A 115 26.79 3.60 16.88
C TRP A 115 26.98 2.72 15.64
N GLU A 116 27.03 1.39 15.80
CA GLU A 116 27.27 0.44 14.72
C GLU A 116 26.27 0.59 13.59
N TYR A 117 25.02 0.96 13.87
CA TYR A 117 23.96 1.11 12.85
C TYR A 117 23.92 2.49 12.18
N GLN A 118 24.76 3.44 12.60
CA GLN A 118 24.79 4.80 12.05
C GLN A 118 25.80 4.97 10.90
N TYR A 119 26.69 4.00 10.71
CA TYR A 119 27.70 4.06 9.65
C TYR A 119 27.11 3.69 8.28
N SER A 120 27.61 4.33 7.22
CA SER A 120 27.18 4.04 5.84
C SER A 120 27.42 2.59 5.41
N GLN A 121 28.39 1.92 6.04
CA GLN A 121 28.75 0.53 5.76
C GLN A 121 27.74 -0.48 6.33
N THR A 122 27.04 -0.12 7.40
CA THR A 122 26.09 -0.97 8.13
C THR A 122 24.63 -0.55 7.93
N GLN A 123 24.40 0.69 7.47
CA GLN A 123 23.08 1.18 7.10
C GLN A 123 22.53 0.38 5.91
N SER A 124 21.37 -0.25 6.11
CA SER A 124 20.66 -1.03 5.10
C SER A 124 19.40 -0.32 4.60
N TYR A 125 19.00 -0.66 3.38
CA TYR A 125 17.82 -0.09 2.72
C TYR A 125 16.56 -0.93 2.92
N LYS A 126 16.59 -1.89 3.84
CA LYS A 126 15.50 -2.83 4.10
C LYS A 126 14.14 -2.14 4.24
N GLY A 127 14.04 -1.10 5.07
CA GLY A 127 12.79 -0.36 5.27
C GLY A 127 12.28 0.34 4.00
N ALA A 128 13.18 0.87 3.17
CA ALA A 128 12.81 1.52 1.91
C ALA A 128 12.39 0.48 0.84
N ALA A 129 13.09 -0.65 0.77
CA ALA A 129 12.75 -1.77 -0.12
C ALA A 129 11.40 -2.39 0.26
N ASP A 130 11.16 -2.65 1.54
CA ASP A 130 9.88 -3.16 2.06
C ASP A 130 8.72 -2.22 1.70
N PHE A 131 8.94 -0.90 1.86
CA PHE A 131 7.96 0.12 1.51
C PHE A 131 7.67 0.11 0.00
N ALA A 132 8.71 0.20 -0.82
CA ALA A 132 8.58 0.21 -2.28
C ALA A 132 7.88 -1.06 -2.79
N TYR A 133 8.28 -2.23 -2.30
CA TYR A 133 7.63 -3.50 -2.63
C TYR A 133 6.15 -3.49 -2.24
N THR A 134 5.82 -3.04 -1.04
CA THR A 134 4.42 -2.97 -0.58
C THR A 134 3.58 -2.05 -1.46
N VAL A 135 4.12 -0.89 -1.83
CA VAL A 135 3.44 0.07 -2.72
C VAL A 135 3.23 -0.53 -4.11
N VAL A 136 4.28 -1.07 -4.73
CA VAL A 136 4.22 -1.65 -6.08
C VAL A 136 3.30 -2.87 -6.12
N LYS A 137 3.41 -3.79 -5.14
CA LYS A 137 2.51 -4.94 -5.00
C LYS A 137 1.05 -4.50 -4.97
N ASN A 138 0.72 -3.53 -4.11
CA ASN A 138 -0.65 -3.04 -3.97
C ASN A 138 -1.14 -2.30 -5.21
N LEU A 139 -0.26 -1.56 -5.90
CA LEU A 139 -0.57 -0.91 -7.17
C LEU A 139 -0.93 -1.93 -8.24
N ILE A 140 -0.10 -2.96 -8.43
CA ILE A 140 -0.34 -4.03 -9.40
C ILE A 140 -1.66 -4.76 -9.09
N LEU A 141 -1.91 -5.10 -7.83
CA LEU A 141 -3.17 -5.72 -7.40
C LEU A 141 -4.38 -4.83 -7.70
N ASN A 142 -4.28 -3.52 -7.43
CA ASN A 142 -5.36 -2.59 -7.75
C ASN A 142 -5.61 -2.50 -9.26
N ILE A 143 -4.55 -2.40 -10.08
CA ILE A 143 -4.68 -2.35 -11.55
C ILE A 143 -5.35 -3.63 -12.06
N LEU A 144 -4.93 -4.79 -11.56
CA LEU A 144 -5.52 -6.07 -11.96
C LEU A 144 -7.01 -6.14 -11.61
N ILE A 145 -7.41 -5.64 -10.43
CA ILE A 145 -8.82 -5.56 -10.04
C ILE A 145 -9.60 -4.57 -10.91
N ILE A 146 -9.00 -3.44 -11.28
CA ILE A 146 -9.66 -2.47 -12.16
C ILE A 146 -9.86 -3.06 -13.55
N ILE A 147 -8.91 -3.83 -14.08
CA ILE A 147 -9.05 -4.50 -15.38
C ILE A 147 -10.11 -5.61 -15.33
N PHE A 148 -10.12 -6.42 -14.27
CA PHE A 148 -11.02 -7.56 -14.10
C PHE A 148 -12.22 -7.27 -13.18
N GLY A 149 -12.57 -6.01 -13.00
CA GLY A 149 -13.59 -5.54 -12.05
C GLY A 149 -14.92 -6.31 -12.12
N PRO A 150 -15.58 -6.39 -13.30
CA PRO A 150 -16.88 -7.06 -13.41
C PRO A 150 -16.80 -8.56 -13.08
N ILE A 151 -15.71 -9.24 -13.46
CA ILE A 151 -15.49 -10.65 -13.12
C ILE A 151 -15.37 -10.82 -11.61
N PHE A 152 -14.68 -9.89 -10.94
CA PHE A 152 -14.52 -9.93 -9.49
C PHE A 152 -15.85 -9.72 -8.75
N LEU A 153 -16.70 -8.83 -9.26
CA LEU A 153 -18.04 -8.58 -8.71
C LEU A 153 -18.93 -9.82 -8.83
N ILE A 154 -18.93 -10.48 -10.00
CA ILE A 154 -19.66 -11.74 -10.21
C ILE A 154 -19.18 -12.81 -9.23
N TYR A 155 -17.86 -12.97 -9.08
CA TYR A 155 -17.28 -13.91 -8.13
C TYR A 155 -17.72 -13.62 -6.68
N ALA A 156 -17.72 -12.35 -6.28
CA ALA A 156 -18.15 -11.93 -4.95
C ALA A 156 -19.62 -12.28 -4.67
N ILE A 157 -20.51 -12.04 -5.64
CA ILE A 157 -21.93 -12.40 -5.55
C ILE A 157 -22.08 -13.92 -5.46
N TYR A 158 -21.42 -14.67 -6.34
CA TYR A 158 -21.47 -16.13 -6.36
C TYR A 158 -21.02 -16.74 -5.02
N LYS A 159 -19.90 -16.25 -4.46
CA LYS A 159 -19.40 -16.70 -3.16
C LYS A 159 -20.42 -16.47 -2.04
N LYS A 160 -21.08 -15.30 -2.03
CA LYS A 160 -22.11 -14.96 -1.04
C LYS A 160 -23.34 -15.85 -1.18
N LEU A 161 -23.79 -16.11 -2.41
CA LEU A 161 -24.92 -17.00 -2.68
C LEU A 161 -24.64 -18.45 -2.25
N ARG A 162 -23.42 -18.95 -2.47
CA ARG A 162 -23.02 -20.30 -2.04
C ARG A 162 -23.02 -20.45 -0.52
N HIS A 163 -22.52 -19.44 0.21
CA HIS A 163 -22.47 -19.46 1.67
C HIS A 163 -23.87 -19.46 2.30
N ASN A 164 -24.86 -18.81 1.67
CA ASN A 164 -26.24 -18.81 2.16
C ASN A 164 -27.00 -20.12 1.88
N LYS A 165 -26.53 -20.96 0.95
CA LYS A 165 -27.14 -22.27 0.65
C LYS A 165 -26.63 -23.42 1.53
N SER A 166 -25.55 -23.21 2.28
CA SER A 166 -24.95 -24.23 3.16
C SER A 166 -25.31 -24.07 4.64
N LEU A 167 -26.35 -23.28 4.93
CA LEU A 167 -27.01 -23.10 6.22
C LEU A 167 -28.45 -23.59 6.07
#